data_AF-A0AAD0T7W2-F1
#
_entry.id   AF-A0AAD0T7W2-F1
#
_cell.length_a   1.000
_cell.length_b   1.000
_cell.length_c   1.000
_cell.angle_alpha   90.00
_cell.angle_beta   90.00
_cell.angle_gamma   90.00
#
_symmetry.space_group_name_H-M   'P 1'
#
loop_
_entity.id
_entity.type
_entity.pdbx_description
1 polymer ?
#
loop_
_entity_poly.entity_id
_entity_poly.type
_entity_poly.pdbx_seq_one_letter_code
_entity_poly.pdbx_strand_id
1 'polypeptide(L)'
;MYENFKKSMFNVVAQSLKDFKKDDQAKFRLKLGLIFAVLPFLSIIAGFILNWFLLKSAVIYITTFRKDLDYIIDDLILDYLQIGLVEVWPWVIFSFICLLIAGIILAQLMLRPFDEIADYCNEFLCAENKDATFDADFSSELRLLSNFSDWFFTTTETFRKSGVLTKIEVPNKYKKIHKPVFESMFFLNKSFYVAIVCILMGMIITIINFALFDAIIMVVNHILTDSKVFKDYLVNMALLQNDILYITIIVNIISYGIFLLYLYNKVATPAFGIFATMRSFISGRYASRVHLIGYKYVRNQTRVINRYLDYMEKEYSAKDD
;
A
#
# COMPACT_ATOMS: atom_id res chain seq x y z
N MET A 1 0.37 0.54 -26.23
CA MET A 1 -0.09 0.98 -24.89
C MET A 1 0.32 0.00 -23.78
N TYR A 2 0.00 -1.30 -23.88
CA TYR A 2 0.37 -2.34 -22.89
C TYR A 2 1.90 -2.57 -22.76
N GLU A 3 2.63 -2.65 -23.87
CA GLU A 3 4.11 -2.76 -23.90
C GLU A 3 4.80 -1.58 -23.22
N ASN A 4 4.34 -0.35 -23.48
CA ASN A 4 4.87 0.87 -22.86
C ASN A 4 4.56 0.92 -21.34
N PHE A 5 3.38 0.44 -20.94
CA PHE A 5 2.99 0.34 -19.53
C PHE A 5 3.82 -0.71 -18.78
N LYS A 6 4.05 -1.89 -19.38
CA LYS A 6 4.90 -2.95 -18.82
C LYS A 6 6.34 -2.47 -18.67
N LYS A 7 6.91 -1.86 -19.72
CA LYS A 7 8.27 -1.30 -19.70
C LYS A 7 8.40 -0.20 -18.63
N SER A 8 7.37 0.63 -18.47
CA SER A 8 7.29 1.64 -17.41
C SER A 8 7.28 1.02 -16.00
N MET A 9 6.45 0.01 -15.74
CA MET A 9 6.41 -0.65 -14.42
C MET A 9 7.71 -1.37 -14.06
N PHE A 10 8.31 -2.09 -15.00
CA PHE A 10 9.62 -2.74 -14.77
C PHE A 10 10.72 -1.71 -14.50
N ASN A 11 10.71 -0.59 -15.22
CA ASN A 11 11.64 0.51 -14.96
C ASN A 11 11.44 1.11 -13.58
N VAL A 12 10.19 1.31 -13.13
CA VAL A 12 9.88 1.81 -11.78
C VAL A 12 10.42 0.87 -10.69
N VAL A 13 10.26 -0.44 -10.86
CA VAL A 13 10.77 -1.44 -9.90
C VAL A 13 12.30 -1.45 -9.89
N ALA A 14 12.93 -1.50 -11.06
CA ALA A 14 14.38 -1.51 -11.19
C ALA A 14 15.01 -0.22 -10.63
N GLN A 15 14.42 0.94 -10.93
CA GLN A 15 14.85 2.23 -10.43
C GLN A 15 14.67 2.34 -8.91
N SER A 16 13.56 1.81 -8.38
CA SER A 16 13.32 1.77 -6.93
C SER A 16 14.38 0.95 -6.20
N LEU A 17 14.84 -0.16 -6.79
CA LEU A 17 15.90 -1.00 -6.22
C LEU A 17 17.30 -0.40 -6.39
N LYS A 18 17.55 0.28 -7.52
CA LYS A 18 18.88 0.85 -7.85
C LYS A 18 19.15 2.17 -7.13
N ASP A 19 18.15 3.05 -7.07
CA ASP A 19 18.34 4.45 -6.67
C ASP A 19 17.83 4.75 -5.25
N PHE A 20 17.44 3.74 -4.47
CA PHE A 20 16.87 3.93 -3.12
C PHE A 20 17.74 4.73 -2.14
N LYS A 21 19.06 4.77 -2.37
CA LYS A 21 20.00 5.54 -1.55
C LYS A 21 20.03 7.02 -1.90
N LYS A 22 19.65 7.39 -3.13
CA LYS A 22 19.79 8.74 -3.69
C LYS A 22 18.45 9.45 -3.88
N ASP A 23 17.40 8.69 -4.21
CA ASP A 23 16.08 9.23 -4.50
C ASP A 23 15.09 8.94 -3.34
N ASP A 24 14.54 10.01 -2.76
CA ASP A 24 13.54 9.94 -1.69
C ASP A 24 12.24 9.27 -2.17
N GLN A 25 11.88 9.35 -3.45
CA GLN A 25 10.73 8.64 -4.02
C GLN A 25 11.01 7.14 -4.13
N ALA A 26 12.14 6.73 -4.70
CA ALA A 26 12.59 5.33 -4.72
C ALA A 26 12.60 4.72 -3.31
N LYS A 27 13.12 5.45 -2.32
CA LYS A 27 13.12 5.04 -0.92
C LYS A 27 11.72 4.86 -0.35
N PHE A 28 10.79 5.76 -0.67
CA PHE A 28 9.40 5.65 -0.26
C PHE A 28 8.71 4.44 -0.90
N ARG A 29 8.90 4.24 -2.20
CA ARG A 29 8.36 3.09 -2.95
C ARG A 29 8.82 1.77 -2.36
N LEU A 30 10.12 1.64 -2.13
CA LEU A 30 10.71 0.44 -1.53
C LEU A 30 10.22 0.22 -0.09
N LYS A 31 10.18 1.27 0.74
CA LYS A 31 9.70 1.17 2.12
C LYS A 31 8.24 0.72 2.18
N LEU A 32 7.38 1.30 1.33
CA LEU A 32 5.97 0.91 1.30
C LEU A 32 5.81 -0.52 0.76
N GLY A 33 6.57 -0.89 -0.28
CA GLY A 33 6.60 -2.24 -0.81
C GLY A 33 7.02 -3.28 0.24
N LEU A 34 8.05 -2.99 1.02
CA LEU A 34 8.48 -3.86 2.12
C LEU A 34 7.41 -4.01 3.20
N ILE A 35 6.79 -2.91 3.64
CA ILE A 35 5.70 -2.98 4.62
C ILE A 35 4.58 -3.85 4.07
N PHE A 36 4.15 -3.61 2.83
CA PHE A 36 3.09 -4.36 2.18
C PHE A 36 3.40 -5.85 2.04
N ALA A 37 4.65 -6.19 1.70
CA ALA A 37 5.11 -7.57 1.59
C ALA A 37 5.16 -8.29 2.93
N VAL A 38 5.49 -7.60 4.03
CA VAL A 38 5.61 -8.22 5.36
C VAL A 38 4.24 -8.54 5.99
N LEU A 39 3.17 -7.84 5.64
CA LEU A 39 1.84 -7.99 6.27
C LEU A 39 1.34 -9.45 6.40
N PRO A 40 1.28 -10.26 5.33
CA PRO A 40 0.73 -11.61 5.43
C PRO A 40 1.61 -12.55 6.26
N PHE A 41 2.89 -12.23 6.47
CA PHE A 41 3.79 -13.04 7.29
C PHE A 41 3.42 -12.98 8.77
N LEU A 42 2.79 -11.90 9.25
CA LEU A 42 2.23 -11.87 10.60
C LEU A 42 1.16 -12.96 10.78
N SER A 43 0.32 -13.15 9.77
CA SER A 43 -0.74 -14.16 9.76
C SER A 43 -0.17 -15.58 9.64
N ILE A 44 0.85 -15.77 8.80
CA ILE A 44 1.54 -17.06 8.65
C ILE A 44 2.22 -17.45 9.97
N ILE A 45 2.96 -16.53 10.60
CA ILE A 45 3.60 -16.77 11.90
C ILE A 45 2.56 -17.11 12.97
N ALA A 46 1.44 -16.36 13.02
CA ALA A 46 0.34 -16.68 13.93
C ALA A 46 -0.21 -18.09 13.68
N GLY A 47 -0.39 -18.48 12.42
CA GLY A 47 -0.82 -19.83 12.03
C GLY A 47 0.16 -20.92 12.50
N PHE A 48 1.46 -20.72 12.29
CA PHE A 48 2.49 -21.65 12.77
C PHE A 48 2.46 -21.83 14.29
N ILE A 49 2.32 -20.73 15.05
CA ILE A 49 2.26 -20.78 16.52
C ILE A 49 1.00 -21.53 16.99
N LEU A 50 -0.15 -21.27 16.37
CA LEU A 50 -1.40 -21.92 16.73
C LEU A 50 -1.41 -23.41 16.37
N ASN A 51 -0.92 -23.78 15.18
CA ASN A 51 -0.75 -25.18 14.77
C ASN A 51 0.26 -25.90 15.67
N TRP A 52 1.29 -25.21 16.16
CA TRP A 52 2.22 -25.77 17.13
C TRP A 52 1.55 -26.13 18.46
N PHE A 53 0.61 -25.32 18.95
CA PHE A 53 -0.18 -25.67 20.13
C PHE A 53 -1.07 -26.90 19.88
N LEU A 54 -1.66 -26.99 18.68
CA LEU A 54 -2.46 -28.14 18.29
C LEU A 54 -1.62 -29.43 18.24
N LEU A 55 -0.41 -29.37 17.67
CA LEU A 55 0.57 -30.45 17.67
C LEU A 55 0.93 -30.87 19.11
N LYS A 56 1.24 -29.91 19.99
CA LYS A 56 1.58 -30.19 21.39
C LYS A 56 0.42 -30.85 22.14
N SER A 57 -0.83 -30.46 21.86
CA SER A 57 -2.01 -31.12 22.40
C SER A 57 -2.07 -32.59 21.97
N ALA A 58 -1.79 -32.90 20.70
CA ALA A 58 -1.73 -34.27 20.21
C ALA A 58 -0.63 -35.10 20.89
N VAL A 59 0.56 -34.53 21.06
CA VAL A 59 1.66 -35.18 21.79
C VAL A 59 1.28 -35.48 23.24
N ILE A 60 0.66 -34.54 23.95
CA ILE A 60 0.23 -34.74 25.34
C ILE A 60 -0.82 -35.86 25.42
N TYR A 61 -1.75 -35.92 24.46
CA TYR A 61 -2.74 -37.00 24.41
C TYR A 61 -2.08 -38.37 24.20
N ILE A 62 -1.14 -38.47 23.26
CA ILE A 62 -0.39 -39.70 22.96
C ILE A 62 0.38 -40.17 24.21
N THR A 63 1.21 -39.32 24.80
CA THR A 63 2.02 -39.65 25.99
C THR A 63 1.19 -40.05 27.22
N THR A 64 -0.04 -39.53 27.34
CA THR A 64 -0.89 -39.77 28.52
C THR A 64 -1.74 -41.02 28.36
N PHE A 65 -2.39 -41.20 27.21
CA PHE A 65 -3.41 -42.24 27.02
C PHE A 65 -2.96 -43.38 26.11
N ARG A 66 -1.87 -43.20 25.36
CA ARG A 66 -1.33 -44.15 24.38
C ARG A 66 0.21 -44.20 24.43
N LYS A 67 0.74 -44.52 25.62
CA LYS A 67 2.20 -44.68 25.84
C LYS A 67 2.85 -45.72 24.92
N ASP A 68 2.06 -46.64 24.38
CA ASP A 68 2.49 -47.57 23.33
C ASP A 68 2.98 -46.85 22.05
N LEU A 69 2.63 -45.58 21.86
CA LEU A 69 2.93 -44.76 20.70
C LEU A 69 3.97 -43.65 20.98
N ASP A 70 4.67 -43.69 22.12
CA ASP A 70 5.62 -42.65 22.53
C ASP A 70 6.81 -42.51 21.55
N TYR A 71 7.20 -43.61 20.92
CA TYR A 71 8.32 -43.65 19.96
C TYR A 71 8.09 -42.83 18.67
N ILE A 72 6.85 -42.42 18.40
CA ILE A 72 6.45 -41.69 17.17
C ILE A 72 6.54 -40.17 17.35
N ILE A 73 6.67 -39.68 18.58
CA ILE A 73 6.60 -38.24 18.87
C ILE A 73 7.73 -37.46 18.19
N ASP A 74 8.93 -38.05 18.15
CA ASP A 74 10.08 -37.43 17.50
C ASP A 74 9.86 -37.31 15.99
N ASP A 75 9.34 -38.35 15.35
CA ASP A 75 8.98 -38.36 13.93
C ASP A 75 7.86 -37.33 13.65
N LEU A 76 6.84 -37.25 14.51
CA LEU A 76 5.75 -36.27 14.41
C LEU A 76 6.26 -34.83 14.43
N ILE A 77 7.19 -34.52 15.34
CA ILE A 77 7.77 -33.18 15.46
C ILE A 77 8.67 -32.91 14.25
N LEU A 78 9.45 -33.88 13.80
CA LEU A 78 10.36 -33.75 12.68
C LEU A 78 9.62 -33.52 11.36
N ASP A 79 8.55 -34.28 11.09
CA ASP A 79 7.71 -34.13 9.90
C ASP A 79 7.00 -32.76 9.89
N TYR A 80 6.45 -32.34 11.04
CA TYR A 80 5.85 -31.00 11.16
C TYR A 80 6.87 -29.89 10.87
N LEU A 81 8.08 -30.00 11.42
CA LEU A 81 9.16 -29.05 11.17
C LEU A 81 9.63 -29.11 9.71
N GLN A 82 9.67 -30.29 9.09
CA GLN A 82 10.07 -30.46 7.70
C GLN A 82 9.06 -29.79 6.76
N ILE A 83 7.76 -30.04 6.92
CA ILE A 83 6.72 -29.37 6.12
C ILE A 83 6.77 -27.86 6.36
N GLY A 84 6.89 -27.45 7.63
CA GLY A 84 7.00 -26.05 8.01
C GLY A 84 8.21 -25.32 7.45
N LEU A 85 9.38 -25.96 7.42
CA LEU A 85 10.66 -25.34 7.05
C LEU A 85 11.03 -25.53 5.57
N VAL A 86 10.70 -26.68 4.98
CA VAL A 86 11.16 -27.07 3.64
C VAL A 86 10.09 -26.80 2.58
N GLU A 87 8.84 -27.15 2.86
CA GLU A 87 7.78 -27.03 1.86
C GLU A 87 7.16 -25.63 1.81
N VAL A 88 6.96 -25.00 2.98
CA VAL A 88 6.29 -23.69 3.07
C VAL A 88 7.22 -22.53 2.69
N TRP A 89 8.52 -22.58 3.05
CA TRP A 89 9.44 -21.46 2.84
C TRP A 89 9.65 -21.01 1.39
N PRO A 90 9.74 -21.92 0.39
CA PRO A 90 9.81 -21.51 -1.02
C PRO A 90 8.61 -20.65 -1.44
N TRP A 91 7.39 -21.02 -1.03
CA TRP A 91 6.17 -20.26 -1.31
C TRP A 91 6.14 -18.92 -0.57
N VAL A 92 6.65 -18.88 0.66
CA VAL A 92 6.85 -17.68 1.46
C VAL A 92 7.80 -16.70 0.76
N ILE A 93 8.97 -17.16 0.32
CA ILE A 93 9.96 -16.30 -0.36
C ILE A 93 9.41 -15.81 -1.70
N PHE A 94 8.80 -16.69 -2.48
CA PHE A 94 8.20 -16.34 -3.76
C PHE A 94 7.09 -15.29 -3.59
N SER A 95 6.15 -15.52 -2.67
CA SER A 95 5.07 -14.56 -2.37
C SER A 95 5.63 -13.23 -1.87
N PHE A 96 6.67 -13.23 -1.03
CA PHE A 96 7.32 -12.01 -0.58
C PHE A 96 7.83 -11.15 -1.75
N ILE A 97 8.51 -11.77 -2.73
CA ILE A 97 9.03 -11.06 -3.91
C ILE A 97 7.88 -10.48 -4.74
N CYS A 98 6.84 -11.28 -5.01
CA CYS A 98 5.67 -10.82 -5.75
C CYS A 98 4.96 -9.66 -5.04
N LEU A 99 4.78 -9.75 -3.73
CA LEU A 99 4.15 -8.71 -2.92
C LEU A 99 5.02 -7.44 -2.84
N LEU A 100 6.33 -7.58 -2.79
CA LEU A 100 7.25 -6.43 -2.83
C LEU A 100 7.07 -5.64 -4.12
N ILE A 101 7.01 -6.34 -5.26
CA ILE A 101 6.77 -5.73 -6.57
C ILE A 101 5.37 -5.07 -6.60
N ALA A 102 4.35 -5.77 -6.15
CA ALA A 102 2.98 -5.25 -6.07
C ALA A 102 2.90 -3.98 -5.20
N GLY A 103 3.55 -3.99 -4.04
CA GLY A 103 3.59 -2.84 -3.14
C GLY A 103 4.38 -1.65 -3.69
N ILE A 104 5.45 -1.88 -4.46
CA ILE A 104 6.17 -0.82 -5.18
C ILE A 104 5.26 -0.18 -6.25
N ILE A 105 4.52 -0.99 -7.02
CA ILE A 105 3.56 -0.49 -8.01
C ILE A 105 2.47 0.33 -7.32
N LEU A 106 1.91 -0.19 -6.22
CA LEU A 106 0.93 0.54 -5.42
C LEU A 106 1.50 1.88 -4.93
N ALA A 107 2.74 1.91 -4.45
CA ALA A 107 3.39 3.15 -4.03
C ALA A 107 3.53 4.17 -5.17
N GLN A 108 3.89 3.73 -6.38
CA GLN A 108 3.97 4.62 -7.54
C GLN A 108 2.59 5.18 -7.90
N LEU A 109 1.56 4.34 -7.89
CA LEU A 109 0.19 4.78 -8.15
C LEU A 109 -0.27 5.85 -7.14
N MET A 110 0.20 5.79 -5.90
CA MET A 110 -0.10 6.80 -4.88
C MET A 110 0.61 8.13 -5.10
N LEU A 111 1.75 8.14 -5.79
CA LEU A 111 2.52 9.37 -6.08
C LEU A 111 2.08 10.08 -7.35
N ARG A 112 1.44 9.34 -8.27
CA ARG A 112 1.06 9.80 -9.60
C ARG A 112 0.36 11.17 -9.64
N PRO A 113 -0.62 11.49 -8.78
CA PRO A 113 -1.27 12.81 -8.82
C PRO A 113 -0.30 13.98 -8.56
N PHE A 114 0.75 13.75 -7.76
CA PHE A 114 1.78 14.76 -7.50
C PHE A 114 2.73 14.92 -8.69
N ASP A 115 3.07 13.80 -9.33
CA ASP A 115 3.91 13.78 -10.51
C ASP A 115 3.24 14.54 -11.66
N GLU A 116 1.95 14.30 -11.92
CA GLU A 116 1.20 14.98 -12.99
C GLU A 116 1.13 16.50 -12.82
N ILE A 117 0.90 16.99 -11.59
CA ILE A 117 0.92 18.44 -11.30
C ILE A 117 2.33 19.02 -11.50
N ALA A 118 3.36 18.30 -11.06
CA ALA A 118 4.73 18.73 -11.20
C ALA A 118 5.18 18.73 -12.67
N ASP A 119 4.80 17.73 -13.44
CA ASP A 119 5.11 17.59 -14.85
C ASP A 119 4.50 18.75 -15.64
N TYR A 120 3.23 19.09 -15.40
CA TYR A 120 2.62 20.28 -15.98
C TYR A 120 3.39 21.57 -15.64
N CYS A 121 3.72 21.79 -14.36
CA CYS A 121 4.49 22.96 -13.96
C CYS A 121 5.88 22.99 -14.63
N ASN A 122 6.52 21.84 -14.81
CA ASN A 122 7.85 21.74 -15.43
C ASN A 122 7.78 21.98 -16.94
N GLU A 123 6.82 21.37 -17.62
CA GLU A 123 6.55 21.58 -19.06
C GLU A 123 6.26 23.05 -19.34
N PHE A 124 5.43 23.69 -18.52
CA PHE A 124 5.16 25.11 -18.63
C PHE A 124 6.44 25.96 -18.48
N LEU A 125 7.28 25.66 -17.50
CA LEU A 125 8.51 26.42 -17.24
C LEU A 125 9.57 26.23 -18.34
N CYS A 126 9.57 25.09 -19.03
CA CYS A 126 10.54 24.75 -20.08
C CYS A 126 10.06 25.09 -21.50
N ALA A 127 8.75 25.23 -21.73
CA ALA A 127 8.21 25.52 -23.05
C ALA A 127 8.53 26.95 -23.49
N GLU A 128 9.12 27.11 -24.69
CA GLU A 128 9.47 28.42 -25.26
C GLU A 128 8.25 29.35 -25.35
N ASN A 129 7.09 28.82 -25.77
CA ASN A 129 5.84 29.59 -25.87
C ASN A 129 4.96 29.51 -24.61
N LYS A 130 5.36 28.74 -23.59
CA LYS A 130 4.59 28.54 -22.34
C LYS A 130 3.16 28.02 -22.57
N ASP A 131 2.90 27.30 -23.67
CA ASP A 131 1.57 26.80 -24.06
C ASP A 131 1.25 25.40 -23.54
N ALA A 132 1.64 25.09 -22.31
CA ALA A 132 1.28 23.82 -21.68
C ALA A 132 -0.22 23.82 -21.34
N THR A 133 -0.93 22.76 -21.74
CA THR A 133 -2.33 22.53 -21.38
C THR A 133 -2.38 21.53 -20.23
N PHE A 134 -3.07 21.89 -19.15
CA PHE A 134 -3.31 20.95 -18.05
C PHE A 134 -4.58 20.19 -18.39
N ASP A 135 -4.45 18.89 -18.67
CA ASP A 135 -5.60 18.02 -18.84
C ASP A 135 -5.89 17.28 -17.53
N ALA A 136 -6.94 17.70 -16.85
CA ALA A 136 -7.41 17.09 -15.61
C ALA A 136 -8.18 15.77 -15.83
N ASP A 137 -8.51 15.44 -17.09
CA ASP A 137 -9.50 14.42 -17.44
C ASP A 137 -8.98 12.98 -17.31
N PHE A 138 -7.69 12.79 -16.96
CA PHE A 138 -7.07 11.46 -16.78
C PHE A 138 -6.80 11.01 -15.34
N SER A 139 -7.12 11.82 -14.33
CA SER A 139 -6.83 11.51 -12.90
C SER A 139 -8.10 11.38 -12.07
N SER A 140 -8.67 10.17 -12.09
CA SER A 140 -9.77 9.75 -11.20
C SER A 140 -9.35 9.54 -9.74
N GLU A 141 -8.10 9.83 -9.40
CA GLU A 141 -7.50 9.38 -8.15
C GLU A 141 -7.66 10.41 -7.02
N LEU A 142 -7.25 11.67 -7.17
CA LEU A 142 -7.53 12.72 -6.16
C LEU A 142 -8.43 13.82 -6.73
N ARG A 143 -9.76 13.60 -6.76
CA ARG A 143 -10.73 14.52 -7.38
C ARG A 143 -10.65 15.93 -6.80
N LEU A 144 -10.42 16.09 -5.50
CA LEU A 144 -10.32 17.44 -4.92
C LEU A 144 -9.09 18.17 -5.44
N LEU A 145 -7.93 17.51 -5.36
CA LEU A 145 -6.66 18.10 -5.79
C LEU A 145 -6.66 18.33 -7.30
N SER A 146 -7.09 17.36 -8.11
CA SER A 146 -7.14 17.47 -9.58
C SER A 146 -8.09 18.58 -10.04
N ASN A 147 -9.35 18.59 -9.56
CA ASN A 147 -10.32 19.62 -9.96
C ASN A 147 -9.93 21.02 -9.46
N PHE A 148 -9.22 21.10 -8.33
CA PHE A 148 -8.71 22.38 -7.85
C PHE A 148 -7.50 22.83 -8.64
N SER A 149 -6.60 21.92 -8.99
CA SER A 149 -5.41 22.22 -9.81
C SER A 149 -5.82 22.68 -11.20
N ASP A 150 -6.81 22.03 -11.82
CA ASP A 150 -7.40 22.44 -13.09
C ASP A 150 -7.91 23.88 -13.03
N TRP A 151 -8.84 24.15 -12.11
CA TRP A 151 -9.36 25.49 -11.88
C TRP A 151 -8.24 26.50 -11.57
N PHE A 152 -7.27 26.11 -10.76
CA PHE A 152 -6.11 26.94 -10.42
C PHE A 152 -5.31 27.30 -11.68
N PHE A 153 -4.99 26.32 -12.53
CA PHE A 153 -4.19 26.53 -13.72
C PHE A 153 -4.91 27.35 -14.80
N THR A 154 -6.21 27.11 -15.00
CA THR A 154 -7.05 27.98 -15.84
C THR A 154 -7.06 29.41 -15.30
N THR A 155 -7.16 29.59 -13.99
CA THR A 155 -7.16 30.92 -13.35
C THR A 155 -5.80 31.61 -13.57
N THR A 156 -4.68 30.92 -13.36
CA THR A 156 -3.36 31.50 -13.62
C THR A 156 -3.13 31.84 -15.09
N GLU A 157 -3.76 31.10 -16.02
CA GLU A 157 -3.74 31.44 -17.44
C GLU A 157 -4.47 32.76 -17.71
N THR A 158 -5.60 33.02 -17.03
CA THR A 158 -6.29 34.32 -17.13
C THR A 158 -5.44 35.48 -16.60
N PHE A 159 -4.72 35.27 -15.47
CA PHE A 159 -3.77 36.27 -14.97
C PHE A 159 -2.69 36.58 -16.00
N ARG A 160 -2.13 35.55 -16.63
CA ARG A 160 -1.15 35.70 -17.70
C ARG A 160 -1.69 36.51 -18.88
N LYS A 161 -2.91 36.22 -19.33
CA LYS A 161 -3.56 36.97 -20.43
C LYS A 161 -3.82 38.44 -20.06
N SER A 162 -4.13 38.70 -18.78
CA SER A 162 -4.31 40.08 -18.27
C SER A 162 -3.02 40.80 -17.92
N GLY A 163 -1.89 40.08 -17.81
CA GLY A 163 -0.59 40.61 -17.42
C GLY A 163 -0.44 40.97 -15.93
N VAL A 164 -1.47 40.76 -15.10
CA VAL A 164 -1.48 41.19 -13.68
C VAL A 164 -2.06 40.09 -12.78
N LEU A 165 -1.43 39.88 -11.64
CA LEU A 165 -2.00 39.11 -10.55
C LEU A 165 -3.11 39.91 -9.86
N THR A 166 -4.34 39.44 -10.01
CA THR A 166 -5.49 40.01 -9.30
C THR A 166 -6.00 39.02 -8.26
N LYS A 167 -6.48 39.56 -7.14
CA LYS A 167 -7.06 38.72 -6.09
C LYS A 167 -8.39 38.16 -6.59
N ILE A 168 -8.48 36.83 -6.68
CA ILE A 168 -9.72 36.15 -7.07
C ILE A 168 -10.35 35.48 -5.86
N GLU A 169 -11.66 35.64 -5.74
CA GLU A 169 -12.43 34.90 -4.75
C GLU A 169 -12.48 33.42 -5.10
N VAL A 170 -11.91 32.60 -4.21
CA VAL A 170 -11.98 31.13 -4.32
C VAL A 170 -13.45 30.68 -4.26
N PRO A 171 -13.90 29.75 -5.13
CA PRO A 171 -15.25 29.21 -5.08
C PRO A 171 -15.66 28.69 -3.70
N ASN A 172 -16.90 28.94 -3.30
CA ASN A 172 -17.42 28.55 -1.98
C ASN A 172 -17.25 27.06 -1.66
N LYS A 173 -17.26 26.19 -2.69
CA LYS A 173 -16.99 24.75 -2.56
C LYS A 173 -15.60 24.43 -1.96
N TYR A 174 -14.60 25.26 -2.22
CA TYR A 174 -13.21 25.05 -1.76
C TYR A 174 -12.84 25.90 -0.52
N LYS A 175 -13.61 26.95 -0.22
CA LYS A 175 -13.40 27.81 0.97
C LYS A 175 -13.57 27.04 2.29
N LYS A 176 -14.55 26.12 2.37
CA LYS A 176 -14.89 25.37 3.60
C LYS A 176 -13.91 24.26 3.98
N ILE A 177 -12.90 24.01 3.15
CA ILE A 177 -11.96 22.88 3.33
C ILE A 177 -10.76 23.35 4.16
N HIS A 178 -10.73 22.98 5.45
CA HIS A 178 -9.67 23.39 6.39
C HIS A 178 -8.78 22.22 6.85
N LYS A 179 -9.12 20.99 6.46
CA LYS A 179 -8.37 19.78 6.77
C LYS A 179 -8.41 18.82 5.56
N PRO A 180 -7.53 17.80 5.51
CA PRO A 180 -7.62 16.76 4.49
C PRO A 180 -9.03 16.16 4.46
N VAL A 181 -9.67 16.25 3.30
CA VAL A 181 -11.00 15.65 3.08
C VAL A 181 -10.81 14.19 2.74
N PHE A 182 -11.70 13.33 3.21
CA PHE A 182 -11.68 11.92 2.81
C PHE A 182 -12.10 11.77 1.35
N GLU A 183 -11.20 11.30 0.50
CA GLU A 183 -11.47 11.06 -0.92
C GLU A 183 -11.93 9.62 -1.16
N SER A 184 -13.24 9.39 -1.13
CA SER A 184 -13.82 8.04 -1.19
C SER A 184 -13.44 7.28 -2.46
N MET A 185 -13.43 7.92 -3.63
CA MET A 185 -13.10 7.24 -4.89
C MET A 185 -11.62 6.82 -4.93
N PHE A 186 -10.73 7.69 -4.45
CA PHE A 186 -9.32 7.37 -4.27
C PHE A 186 -9.15 6.13 -3.41
N PHE A 187 -9.75 6.17 -2.23
CA PHE A 187 -9.64 5.12 -1.24
C PHE A 187 -10.22 3.80 -1.76
N LEU A 188 -11.38 3.84 -2.40
CA LEU A 188 -12.03 2.65 -2.96
C LEU A 188 -11.16 2.01 -4.06
N ASN A 189 -10.67 2.79 -5.03
CA ASN A 189 -9.83 2.28 -6.10
C ASN A 189 -8.57 1.57 -5.56
N LYS A 190 -7.90 2.14 -4.57
CA LYS A 190 -6.72 1.51 -3.94
C LYS A 190 -7.08 0.36 -3.01
N SER A 191 -8.25 0.43 -2.36
CA SER A 191 -8.76 -0.68 -1.53
C SER A 191 -9.08 -1.91 -2.36
N PHE A 192 -9.56 -1.77 -3.61
CA PHE A 192 -9.78 -2.92 -4.50
C PHE A 192 -8.47 -3.63 -4.83
N TYR A 193 -7.41 -2.86 -5.14
CA TYR A 193 -6.09 -3.43 -5.36
C TYR A 193 -5.60 -4.23 -4.14
N VAL A 194 -5.69 -3.62 -2.95
CA VAL A 194 -5.27 -4.29 -1.70
C VAL A 194 -6.17 -5.47 -1.36
N ALA A 195 -7.47 -5.40 -1.62
CA ALA A 195 -8.42 -6.48 -1.37
C ALA A 195 -8.14 -7.71 -2.23
N ILE A 196 -7.82 -7.53 -3.52
CA ILE A 196 -7.42 -8.63 -4.40
C ILE A 196 -6.18 -9.33 -3.84
N VAL A 197 -5.15 -8.57 -3.45
CA VAL A 197 -3.94 -9.14 -2.85
C VAL A 197 -4.24 -9.82 -1.52
N CYS A 198 -5.09 -9.23 -0.68
CA CYS A 198 -5.51 -9.79 0.60
C CYS A 198 -6.22 -11.14 0.42
N ILE A 199 -7.10 -11.27 -0.59
CA ILE A 199 -7.80 -12.52 -0.91
C ILE A 199 -6.80 -13.58 -1.39
N LEU A 200 -5.91 -13.22 -2.32
CA LEU A 200 -4.89 -14.14 -2.84
C LEU A 200 -3.98 -14.64 -1.72
N MET A 201 -3.55 -13.76 -0.82
CA MET A 201 -2.77 -14.17 0.34
C MET A 201 -3.58 -14.99 1.33
N GLY A 202 -4.88 -14.69 1.50
CA GLY A 202 -5.80 -15.54 2.26
C GLY A 202 -5.85 -16.97 1.73
N MET A 203 -5.90 -17.16 0.41
CA MET A 203 -5.85 -18.49 -0.21
C MET A 203 -4.54 -19.22 0.09
N ILE A 204 -3.40 -18.53 -0.02
CA ILE A 204 -2.08 -19.10 0.31
C ILE A 204 -2.01 -19.49 1.79
N ILE A 205 -2.48 -18.62 2.69
CA ILE A 205 -2.54 -18.88 4.14
C ILE A 205 -3.41 -20.13 4.42
N THR A 206 -4.53 -20.28 3.73
CA THR A 206 -5.39 -21.48 3.84
C THR A 206 -4.64 -22.75 3.43
N ILE A 207 -3.95 -22.73 2.28
CA ILE A 207 -3.17 -23.87 1.79
C ILE A 207 -2.07 -24.24 2.82
N ILE A 208 -1.34 -23.25 3.33
CA ILE A 208 -0.28 -23.48 4.33
C ILE A 208 -0.86 -24.08 5.61
N ASN A 209 -1.97 -23.54 6.12
CA ASN A 209 -2.58 -24.07 7.35
C ASN A 209 -3.06 -25.51 7.18
N PHE A 210 -3.69 -25.85 6.05
CA PHE A 210 -4.10 -27.24 5.80
C PHE A 210 -2.90 -28.18 5.64
N ALA A 211 -1.82 -27.76 4.96
CA ALA A 211 -0.61 -28.58 4.87
C ALA A 211 0.01 -28.87 6.25
N LEU A 212 0.05 -27.87 7.14
CA LEU A 212 0.51 -28.07 8.52
C LEU A 212 -0.41 -28.99 9.33
N PHE A 213 -1.72 -28.94 9.09
CA PHE A 213 -2.67 -29.82 9.76
C PHE A 213 -2.59 -31.26 9.23
N ASP A 214 -2.45 -31.45 7.93
CA ASP A 214 -2.29 -32.75 7.31
C ASP A 214 -1.02 -33.45 7.83
N ALA A 215 0.05 -32.71 8.11
CA ALA A 215 1.24 -33.22 8.80
C ALA A 215 0.90 -33.88 10.15
N ILE A 216 0.07 -33.20 10.94
CA ILE A 216 -0.38 -33.68 12.25
C ILE A 216 -1.26 -34.92 12.08
N ILE A 217 -2.16 -34.90 11.10
CA ILE A 217 -3.12 -35.99 10.85
C ILE A 217 -2.46 -37.24 10.26
N MET A 218 -1.48 -37.11 9.37
CA MET A 218 -0.83 -38.22 8.67
C MET A 218 -0.21 -39.22 9.65
N VAL A 219 0.55 -38.71 10.61
CA VAL A 219 1.24 -39.51 11.63
C VAL A 219 0.24 -40.15 12.58
N VAL A 220 -0.80 -39.41 12.93
CA VAL A 220 -1.88 -39.86 13.80
C VAL A 220 -2.73 -40.96 13.12
N ASN A 221 -3.07 -40.82 11.85
CA ASN A 221 -3.88 -41.79 11.10
C ASN A 221 -3.14 -43.08 10.75
N HIS A 222 -1.81 -43.06 10.59
CA HIS A 222 -1.05 -44.25 10.18
C HIS A 222 -1.12 -45.41 11.20
N ILE A 223 -1.54 -45.12 12.43
CA ILE A 223 -1.32 -46.00 13.59
C ILE A 223 -2.63 -46.33 14.34
N LEU A 224 -3.76 -45.72 13.96
CA LEU A 224 -4.98 -45.73 14.76
C LEU A 224 -6.15 -46.45 14.08
N THR A 225 -6.22 -47.76 14.32
CA THR A 225 -7.38 -48.61 14.03
C THR A 225 -8.48 -48.44 15.10
N ASP A 226 -9.60 -47.86 14.66
CA ASP A 226 -10.99 -48.20 15.03
C ASP A 226 -11.55 -48.01 16.45
N SER A 227 -10.96 -47.16 17.31
CA SER A 227 -11.68 -46.73 18.53
C SER A 227 -12.56 -45.49 18.30
N LYS A 228 -13.83 -45.54 18.72
CA LYS A 228 -14.79 -44.41 18.60
C LYS A 228 -14.26 -43.13 19.26
N VAL A 229 -13.65 -43.26 20.44
CA VAL A 229 -13.04 -42.15 21.20
C VAL A 229 -11.98 -41.42 20.38
N PHE A 230 -11.19 -42.17 19.60
CA PHE A 230 -10.14 -41.60 18.78
C PHE A 230 -10.69 -40.88 17.53
N LYS A 231 -11.75 -41.42 16.91
CA LYS A 231 -12.47 -40.73 15.84
C LYS A 231 -13.06 -39.40 16.34
N ASP A 232 -13.65 -39.39 17.53
CA ASP A 232 -14.19 -38.17 18.16
C ASP A 232 -13.08 -37.14 18.46
N TYR A 233 -11.89 -37.58 18.89
CA TYR A 233 -10.73 -36.71 19.07
C TYR A 233 -10.27 -36.04 17.77
N LEU A 234 -10.17 -36.80 16.67
CA LEU A 234 -9.79 -36.26 15.36
C LEU A 234 -10.78 -35.22 14.83
N VAL A 235 -12.08 -35.47 15.01
CA VAL A 235 -13.12 -34.50 14.63
C VAL A 235 -12.95 -33.20 15.41
N ASN A 236 -12.68 -33.28 16.73
CA ASN A 236 -12.43 -32.09 17.54
C ASN A 236 -11.14 -31.35 17.13
N MET A 237 -10.08 -32.07 16.74
CA MET A 237 -8.87 -31.44 16.20
C MET A 237 -9.15 -30.71 14.88
N ALA A 238 -9.97 -31.27 13.99
CA ALA A 238 -10.37 -30.63 12.75
C ALA A 238 -11.23 -29.37 12.99
N LEU A 239 -12.06 -29.36 14.04
CA LEU A 239 -12.79 -28.16 14.45
C LEU A 239 -11.83 -27.05 14.93
N LEU A 240 -10.88 -27.40 15.80
CA LEU A 240 -9.85 -26.46 16.25
C LEU A 240 -9.02 -25.92 15.07
N GLN A 241 -8.74 -26.75 14.07
CA GLN A 241 -8.04 -26.31 12.88
C GLN A 241 -8.81 -25.23 12.09
N ASN A 242 -10.14 -25.38 11.96
CA ASN A 242 -10.95 -24.36 11.31
C ASN A 242 -10.92 -23.04 12.09
N ASP A 243 -10.94 -23.09 13.42
CA ASP A 243 -10.80 -21.89 14.24
C ASP A 243 -9.44 -21.21 14.05
N ILE A 244 -8.36 -21.98 13.99
CA ILE A 244 -7.01 -21.48 13.68
C ILE A 244 -6.99 -20.80 12.32
N LEU A 245 -7.57 -21.44 11.30
CA LEU A 245 -7.70 -20.88 9.97
C LEU A 245 -8.45 -19.54 9.98
N TYR A 246 -9.61 -19.48 10.65
CA TYR A 246 -10.38 -18.23 10.73
C TYR A 246 -9.61 -17.12 11.44
N ILE A 247 -8.91 -17.42 12.53
CA ILE A 247 -8.07 -16.44 13.23
C ILE A 247 -6.97 -15.89 12.29
N THR A 248 -6.27 -16.76 11.57
CA THR A 248 -5.19 -16.32 10.65
C THR A 248 -5.71 -15.48 9.49
N ILE A 249 -6.87 -15.81 8.94
CA ILE A 249 -7.53 -15.01 7.89
C ILE A 249 -7.97 -13.64 8.45
N ILE A 250 -8.55 -13.60 9.65
CA ILE A 250 -8.97 -12.35 10.29
C ILE A 250 -7.76 -11.44 10.54
N VAL A 251 -6.65 -11.98 11.06
CA VAL A 251 -5.40 -11.24 11.26
C VAL A 251 -4.88 -10.65 9.94
N ASN A 252 -4.97 -11.41 8.85
CA ASN A 252 -4.58 -10.94 7.50
C ASN A 252 -5.43 -9.75 7.05
N ILE A 253 -6.76 -9.87 7.18
CA ILE A 253 -7.71 -8.82 6.80
C ILE A 253 -7.47 -7.55 7.62
N ILE A 254 -7.32 -7.68 8.95
CA ILE A 254 -7.06 -6.54 9.85
C ILE A 254 -5.73 -5.86 9.47
N SER A 255 -4.68 -6.64 9.20
CA SER A 255 -3.36 -6.11 8.83
C SER A 255 -3.42 -5.27 7.56
N TYR A 256 -4.09 -5.76 6.51
CA TYR A 256 -4.29 -5.00 5.28
C TYR A 256 -5.25 -3.80 5.46
N GLY A 257 -6.25 -3.92 6.34
CA GLY A 257 -7.14 -2.80 6.70
C GLY A 257 -6.38 -1.64 7.37
N ILE A 258 -5.52 -1.94 8.34
CA ILE A 258 -4.64 -0.95 8.99
C ILE A 258 -3.69 -0.33 7.96
N PHE A 259 -3.12 -1.15 7.07
CA PHE A 259 -2.24 -0.66 6.01
C PHE A 259 -2.94 0.31 5.05
N LEU A 260 -4.20 0.06 4.68
CA LEU A 260 -4.97 0.97 3.84
C LEU A 260 -5.16 2.35 4.46
N LEU A 261 -5.46 2.42 5.76
CA LEU A 261 -5.57 3.68 6.48
C LEU A 261 -4.22 4.41 6.56
N TYR A 262 -3.15 3.66 6.84
CA TYR A 262 -1.79 4.19 6.82
C TYR A 262 -1.42 4.77 5.45
N LEU A 263 -1.74 4.03 4.38
CA LEU A 263 -1.47 4.40 3.00
C LEU A 263 -2.22 5.69 2.60
N TYR A 264 -3.50 5.77 2.93
CA TYR A 264 -4.33 6.94 2.67
C TYR A 264 -3.75 8.20 3.32
N ASN A 265 -3.36 8.10 4.59
CA ASN A 265 -2.82 9.24 5.35
C ASN A 265 -1.49 9.77 4.78
N LYS A 266 -0.72 8.90 4.09
CA LYS A 266 0.50 9.34 3.40
C LYS A 266 0.20 10.24 2.20
N VAL A 267 -0.93 10.11 1.54
CA VAL A 267 -1.26 10.93 0.36
C VAL A 267 -2.19 12.09 0.67
N ALA A 268 -3.18 11.90 1.54
CA ALA A 268 -4.18 12.93 1.84
C ALA A 268 -3.56 14.21 2.43
N THR A 269 -2.55 14.07 3.30
CA THR A 269 -1.88 15.22 3.94
C THR A 269 -1.07 16.07 2.95
N PRO A 270 -0.16 15.52 2.14
CA PRO A 270 0.58 16.31 1.15
C PRO A 270 -0.35 16.91 0.08
N ALA A 271 -1.38 16.18 -0.35
CA ALA A 271 -2.41 16.69 -1.26
C ALA A 271 -3.10 17.94 -0.70
N PHE A 272 -3.52 17.88 0.56
CA PHE A 272 -4.12 19.04 1.22
C PHE A 272 -3.14 20.22 1.34
N GLY A 273 -1.86 19.98 1.62
CA GLY A 273 -0.87 21.05 1.70
C GLY A 273 -0.63 21.76 0.36
N ILE A 274 -0.61 21.02 -0.75
CA ILE A 274 -0.53 21.61 -2.11
C ILE A 274 -1.81 22.43 -2.39
N PHE A 275 -2.98 21.83 -2.19
CA PHE A 275 -4.28 22.50 -2.34
C PHE A 275 -4.36 23.80 -1.52
N ALA A 276 -3.99 23.76 -0.24
CA ALA A 276 -4.04 24.91 0.65
C ALA A 276 -3.12 26.04 0.20
N THR A 277 -1.93 25.69 -0.34
CA THR A 277 -0.97 26.67 -0.88
C THR A 277 -1.52 27.33 -2.14
N MET A 278 -1.97 26.55 -3.11
CA MET A 278 -2.57 27.06 -4.36
C MET A 278 -3.77 27.98 -4.06
N ARG A 279 -4.60 27.60 -3.08
CA ARG A 279 -5.72 28.42 -2.61
C ARG A 279 -5.27 29.74 -2.00
N SER A 280 -4.24 29.70 -1.14
CA SER A 280 -3.66 30.89 -0.51
C SER A 280 -3.09 31.86 -1.56
N PHE A 281 -2.40 31.31 -2.56
CA PHE A 281 -1.81 32.06 -3.67
C PHE A 281 -2.89 32.83 -4.46
N ILE A 282 -3.95 32.16 -4.94
CA ILE A 282 -5.03 32.84 -5.68
C ILE A 282 -5.77 33.87 -4.82
N SER A 283 -5.84 33.65 -3.51
CA SER A 283 -6.49 34.59 -2.57
C SER A 283 -5.67 35.86 -2.31
N GLY A 284 -4.57 36.08 -3.04
CA GLY A 284 -3.73 37.27 -2.97
C GLY A 284 -2.49 37.14 -2.10
N ARG A 285 -2.23 35.97 -1.50
CA ARG A 285 -0.98 35.73 -0.74
C ARG A 285 0.07 35.12 -1.66
N TYR A 286 0.56 35.91 -2.62
CA TYR A 286 1.44 35.42 -3.70
C TYR A 286 2.78 34.86 -3.22
N ALA A 287 3.27 35.28 -2.05
CA ALA A 287 4.44 34.69 -1.40
C ALA A 287 4.22 33.27 -0.81
N SER A 288 3.00 32.71 -0.90
CA SER A 288 2.70 31.37 -0.36
C SER A 288 3.47 30.27 -1.12
N ARG A 289 4.13 29.37 -0.38
CA ARG A 289 4.87 28.23 -0.96
C ARG A 289 4.49 26.93 -0.28
N VAL A 290 4.56 25.85 -1.06
CA VAL A 290 4.31 24.50 -0.56
C VAL A 290 5.49 24.11 0.33
N HIS A 291 5.22 23.89 1.61
CA HIS A 291 6.20 23.44 2.58
C HIS A 291 5.65 22.25 3.37
N LEU A 292 6.17 21.05 3.10
CA LEU A 292 5.72 19.80 3.70
C LEU A 292 6.83 19.16 4.53
N ILE A 293 6.72 19.24 5.87
CA ILE A 293 7.65 18.61 6.81
C ILE A 293 7.29 17.12 6.95
N GLY A 294 8.26 16.23 6.80
CA GLY A 294 8.05 14.78 6.93
C GLY A 294 7.60 14.06 5.64
N TYR A 295 7.41 14.80 4.55
CA TYR A 295 6.97 14.27 3.25
C TYR A 295 8.07 14.39 2.19
N LYS A 296 9.28 13.87 2.50
CA LYS A 296 10.46 13.99 1.62
C LYS A 296 10.24 13.43 0.21
N TYR A 297 9.39 12.42 0.07
CA TYR A 297 9.10 11.75 -1.19
C TYR A 297 8.28 12.58 -2.19
N VAL A 298 7.61 13.65 -1.76
CA VAL A 298 6.96 14.62 -2.67
C VAL A 298 7.80 15.90 -2.83
N ARG A 299 9.00 15.96 -2.24
CA ARG A 299 9.77 17.20 -2.16
C ARG A 299 10.14 17.75 -3.54
N ASN A 300 10.51 16.88 -4.48
CA ASN A 300 10.86 17.31 -5.83
C ASN A 300 9.65 17.95 -6.52
N GLN A 301 8.48 17.30 -6.46
CA GLN A 301 7.24 17.82 -7.01
C GLN A 301 6.87 19.17 -6.39
N THR A 302 6.93 19.29 -5.05
CA THR A 302 6.66 20.57 -4.38
C THR A 302 7.64 21.69 -4.77
N ARG A 303 8.91 21.36 -5.03
CA ARG A 303 9.90 22.33 -5.54
C ARG A 303 9.55 22.81 -6.94
N VAL A 304 9.11 21.92 -7.82
CA VAL A 304 8.67 22.32 -9.17
C VAL A 304 7.46 23.24 -9.10
N ILE A 305 6.46 22.89 -8.29
CA ILE A 305 5.28 23.73 -8.03
C ILE A 305 5.71 25.10 -7.49
N ASN A 306 6.62 25.14 -6.52
CA ASN A 306 7.12 26.41 -5.97
C ASN A 306 7.84 27.27 -7.02
N ARG A 307 8.64 26.67 -7.91
CA ARG A 307 9.27 27.41 -9.03
C ARG A 307 8.23 28.02 -9.97
N TYR A 308 7.13 27.30 -10.23
CA TYR A 308 6.02 27.81 -11.01
C TYR A 308 5.36 29.02 -10.31
N LEU A 309 5.10 28.92 -9.01
CA LEU A 309 4.56 30.04 -8.22
C LEU A 309 5.52 31.24 -8.16
N ASP A 310 6.84 30.98 -8.03
CA ASP A 310 7.87 32.02 -8.07
C ASP A 310 7.88 32.76 -9.41
N TYR A 311 7.76 32.01 -10.52
CA TYR A 311 7.65 32.58 -11.85
C TYR A 311 6.39 33.46 -11.97
N MET A 312 5.24 32.94 -11.55
CA MET A 312 3.98 33.68 -11.61
C MET A 312 4.02 34.96 -10.77
N GLU A 313 4.61 34.91 -9.57
CA GLU A 313 4.79 36.09 -8.73
C GLU A 313 5.73 37.11 -9.39
N LYS A 314 6.92 36.71 -9.83
CA LYS A 314 7.92 37.64 -10.36
C LYS A 314 7.48 38.35 -11.65
N GLU A 315 6.78 37.64 -12.54
CA GLU A 315 6.40 38.19 -13.85
C GLU A 315 5.13 39.04 -13.79
N TYR A 316 4.21 38.73 -12.88
CA TYR A 316 2.86 39.30 -12.90
C TYR A 316 2.47 40.01 -11.60
N SER A 317 3.30 39.99 -10.55
CA SER A 317 3.11 40.92 -9.43
C SER A 317 3.33 42.33 -9.96
N ALA A 318 2.36 43.21 -9.75
CA ALA A 318 2.59 44.63 -9.98
C ALA A 318 3.86 45.04 -9.22
N LYS A 319 4.86 45.55 -9.94
CA LYS A 319 5.92 46.32 -9.28
C LYS A 319 5.22 47.58 -8.79
N ASP A 320 5.09 47.70 -7.48
CA ASP A 320 4.80 49.00 -6.87
C ASP A 320 6.02 49.89 -7.19
N ASP A 321 5.93 50.65 -8.29
CA ASP A 321 6.82 51.77 -8.61
C ASP A 321 6.49 52.99 -7.73
#